data_AF-A0A357WX82-F1
#
_entry.id   AF-A0A357WX82-F1
#
_cell.length_a   1.000
_cell.length_b   1.000
_cell.length_c   1.000
_cell.angle_alpha   90.00
_cell.angle_beta   90.00
_cell.angle_gamma   90.00
#
_symmetry.space_group_name_H-M   'P 1'
#
loop_
_entity.id
_entity.type
_entity.pdbx_description
1 polymer ?
#
loop_
_entity_poly.entity_id
_entity_poly.type
_entity_poly.pdbx_seq_one_letter_code
_entity_poly.pdbx_strand_id
1 'polypeptide(L)'
;RIRSCSQDITTRYLYHVMANSIMDIVGLAHMTGVPALNRKELIGFSVPLPPLEEQARIVEILDKFDALTTDITTGLPAEIAARQKQYEYYRDKLLTFKEKAA
;
A
#
# COMPACT_ATOMS: atom_id res chain seq x y z
N ARG A 1 -1.09 -14.29 0.68
CA ARG A 1 0.06 -14.04 1.59
C ARG A 1 1.32 -14.58 0.91
N ILE A 2 2.26 -13.72 0.56
CA ILE A 2 3.52 -14.11 -0.08
C ILE A 2 4.43 -14.72 1.00
N ARG A 3 5.11 -15.82 0.69
CA ARG A 3 6.13 -16.42 1.56
C ARG A 3 7.35 -16.77 0.73
N SER A 4 8.53 -16.38 1.20
CA SER A 4 9.79 -16.86 0.64
C SER A 4 10.03 -18.30 1.10
N CYS A 5 10.52 -19.15 0.18
CA CYS A 5 11.06 -20.48 0.49
C CYS A 5 12.60 -20.51 0.51
N SER A 6 13.27 -19.38 0.21
CA SER A 6 14.73 -19.27 0.25
C SER A 6 15.20 -18.45 1.45
N GLN A 7 16.37 -18.78 1.98
CA GLN A 7 17.05 -18.04 3.05
C GLN A 7 17.70 -16.74 2.53
N ASP A 8 17.90 -16.64 1.22
CA ASP A 8 18.61 -15.51 0.59
C ASP A 8 17.72 -14.29 0.34
N ILE A 9 16.39 -14.42 0.52
CA ILE A 9 15.43 -13.36 0.26
C ILE A 9 14.44 -13.20 1.41
N THR A 10 14.31 -11.97 1.91
CA THR A 10 13.35 -11.66 2.97
C THR A 10 11.94 -11.53 2.40
N THR A 11 10.94 -11.98 3.17
CA THR A 11 9.53 -11.92 2.72
C THR A 11 9.04 -10.48 2.53
N ARG A 12 9.52 -9.53 3.36
CA ARG A 12 9.23 -8.10 3.22
C ARG A 12 9.82 -7.50 1.95
N TYR A 13 11.07 -7.82 1.62
CA TYR A 13 11.68 -7.37 0.38
C TYR A 13 10.92 -7.90 -0.84
N LEU A 14 10.62 -9.21 -0.85
CA LEU A 14 9.84 -9.81 -1.93
C LEU A 14 8.46 -9.17 -2.08
N TYR A 15 7.79 -8.83 -0.98
CA TYR A 15 6.53 -8.09 -1.02
C TYR A 15 6.67 -6.75 -1.77
N HIS A 16 7.67 -5.93 -1.42
CA HIS A 16 7.90 -4.65 -2.08
C HIS A 16 8.25 -4.79 -3.56
N VAL A 17 9.06 -5.78 -3.92
CA VAL A 17 9.39 -6.04 -5.33
C VAL A 17 8.15 -6.48 -6.13
N MET A 18 7.35 -7.40 -5.58
CA MET A 18 6.12 -7.84 -6.25
C MET A 18 5.07 -6.73 -6.34
N ALA A 19 4.98 -5.87 -5.32
CA ALA A 19 4.10 -4.70 -5.34
C ALA A 19 4.52 -3.70 -6.43
N ASN A 20 5.82 -3.43 -6.57
CA ASN A 20 6.34 -2.55 -7.61
C ASN A 20 6.15 -3.12 -9.03
N SER A 21 6.30 -4.44 -9.19
CA SER A 21 6.14 -5.12 -10.48
C SER A 21 4.71 -5.58 -10.78
N ILE A 22 3.72 -5.12 -10.02
CA ILE A 22 2.34 -5.62 -10.15
C ILE A 22 1.76 -5.38 -11.55
N MET A 23 2.13 -4.27 -12.21
CA MET A 23 1.68 -3.96 -13.56
C MET A 23 2.23 -4.95 -14.59
N ASP A 24 3.51 -5.31 -14.47
CA ASP A 24 4.15 -6.30 -15.34
C ASP A 24 3.55 -7.69 -15.10
N ILE A 25 3.34 -8.05 -13.84
CA ILE A 25 2.72 -9.32 -13.45
C ILE A 25 1.30 -9.42 -14.00
N VAL A 26 0.49 -8.37 -13.85
CA VAL A 26 -0.87 -8.33 -14.42
C VAL A 26 -0.84 -8.34 -15.95
N GLY A 27 0.16 -7.72 -16.57
CA GLY A 27 0.37 -7.78 -18.02
C GLY A 27 0.64 -9.19 -18.56
N LEU A 28 1.18 -10.10 -17.73
CA LEU A 28 1.34 -11.51 -18.08
C LEU A 28 0.00 -12.26 -18.08
N ALA A 29 -1.06 -11.74 -17.45
CA ALA A 29 -2.37 -12.40 -17.46
C ALA A 29 -3.05 -12.26 -18.83
N HIS A 30 -2.77 -13.17 -19.75
CA HIS A 30 -3.44 -13.24 -21.04
C HIS A 30 -4.82 -13.88 -20.91
N MET A 31 -5.91 -13.11 -21.09
CA MET A 31 -7.23 -13.63 -21.52
C MET A 31 -8.27 -12.55 -21.81
N THR A 32 -9.20 -12.84 -22.72
CA THR A 32 -10.40 -12.04 -23.08
C THR A 32 -11.54 -12.13 -22.04
N GLY A 33 -11.22 -12.50 -20.80
CA GLY A 33 -12.15 -12.77 -19.71
C GLY A 33 -11.50 -12.53 -18.34
N VAL A 34 -11.93 -13.23 -17.27
CA VAL A 34 -11.31 -13.06 -15.93
C VAL A 34 -9.80 -13.34 -16.03
N PRO A 35 -8.94 -12.35 -15.76
CA PRO A 35 -7.50 -12.51 -15.93
C PRO A 35 -6.97 -13.58 -14.98
N ALA A 36 -6.50 -14.69 -15.56
CA ALA A 36 -5.90 -15.80 -14.83
C ALA A 36 -4.39 -15.80 -15.09
N LEU A 37 -3.60 -15.60 -14.02
CA LEU A 37 -2.15 -15.66 -14.10
C LEU A 37 -1.69 -17.11 -14.34
N ASN A 38 -0.98 -17.35 -15.44
CA ASN A 38 -0.44 -18.66 -15.73
C ASN A 38 0.76 -18.93 -14.82
N ARG A 39 0.74 -20.05 -14.09
CA ARG A 39 1.82 -20.45 -13.16
C ARG A 39 3.18 -20.48 -13.85
N LYS A 40 3.23 -20.89 -15.12
CA LYS A 40 4.49 -21.01 -15.89
C LYS A 40 5.16 -19.65 -16.11
N GLU A 41 4.37 -18.63 -16.42
CA GLU A 41 4.88 -17.27 -16.65
C GLU A 41 5.32 -16.63 -15.33
N LEU A 42 4.58 -16.86 -14.25
CA LEU A 42 4.95 -16.38 -12.92
C LEU A 42 6.25 -17.01 -12.40
N ILE A 43 6.53 -18.28 -12.71
CA ILE A 43 7.80 -18.94 -12.36
C ILE A 43 8.96 -18.35 -13.17
N GLY A 44 8.70 -17.91 -14.41
CA GLY A 44 9.71 -17.27 -15.28
C GLY A 44 10.00 -15.81 -14.91
N PHE A 45 9.22 -15.20 -14.01
CA PHE A 45 9.41 -13.82 -13.59
C PHE A 45 10.71 -13.67 -12.80
N SER A 46 11.66 -12.88 -13.32
CA SER A 46 12.94 -12.63 -12.67
C SER A 46 12.81 -11.56 -11.59
N VAL A 47 13.41 -11.82 -10.43
CA VAL A 47 13.41 -10.93 -9.28
C VAL A 47 14.86 -10.55 -8.95
N PRO A 48 15.19 -9.26 -8.75
CA PRO A 48 16.51 -8.86 -8.30
C PRO A 48 16.83 -9.46 -6.92
N LEU A 49 18.05 -9.96 -6.74
CA LEU A 49 18.50 -10.56 -5.48
C LEU A 49 19.79 -9.89 -4.98
N PRO A 50 19.68 -8.69 -4.38
CA PRO A 50 20.82 -8.03 -3.74
C PRO A 50 21.19 -8.74 -2.41
N PRO A 51 22.36 -8.43 -1.82
CA PRO A 51 22.74 -8.94 -0.50
C PRO A 51 21.71 -8.62 0.59
N LEU A 52 21.63 -9.44 1.63
CA LEU A 52 20.63 -9.31 2.71
C LEU A 52 20.66 -7.94 3.41
N GLU A 53 21.84 -7.35 3.58
CA GLU A 53 21.99 -6.01 4.16
C GLU A 53 21.31 -4.93 3.31
N GLU A 54 21.50 -5.00 2.00
CA GLU A 54 20.87 -4.06 1.07
C GLU A 54 19.36 -4.30 0.97
N GLN A 55 18.91 -5.56 1.03
CA GLN A 55 17.48 -5.86 1.14
C GLN A 55 16.87 -5.22 2.39
N ALA A 56 17.55 -5.30 3.54
CA ALA A 56 17.07 -4.70 4.79
C ALA A 56 16.99 -3.18 4.70
N ARG A 57 18.00 -2.53 4.10
CA ARG A 57 18.02 -1.08 3.86
C ARG A 57 16.87 -0.63 2.97
N ILE A 58 16.61 -1.35 1.88
CA ILE A 58 15.49 -1.07 0.97
C ILE A 58 14.15 -1.22 1.70
N VAL A 59 13.97 -2.33 2.42
CA VAL A 59 12.75 -2.61 3.19
C VAL A 59 12.49 -1.50 4.22
N GLU A 60 13.51 -1.08 4.96
CA GLU A 60 13.36 -0.03 5.97
C GLU A 60 12.83 1.28 5.38
N ILE A 61 13.36 1.68 4.22
CA ILE A 61 12.94 2.90 3.54
C ILE A 61 11.49 2.75 3.04
N LEU A 62 11.18 1.66 2.35
CA LEU A 62 9.86 1.44 1.75
C LEU A 62 8.77 1.23 2.80
N ASP A 63 9.08 0.53 3.90
CA ASP A 63 8.15 0.34 5.02
C ASP A 63 7.76 1.67 5.67
N LYS A 64 8.69 2.63 5.77
CA LYS A 64 8.39 3.97 6.30
C LYS A 64 7.38 4.71 5.41
N PHE A 65 7.53 4.63 4.09
CA PHE A 65 6.59 5.26 3.15
C PHE A 65 5.24 4.56 3.12
N ASP A 66 5.25 3.23 3.14
CA ASP A 66 4.03 2.43 3.21
C ASP A 66 3.24 2.78 4.48
N ALA A 67 3.89 2.73 5.65
CA ALA A 67 3.25 3.11 6.92
C ALA A 67 2.69 4.54 6.91
N LEU A 68 3.40 5.50 6.32
CA LEU A 68 2.90 6.88 6.23
C LEU A 68 1.63 7.00 5.36
N THR A 69 1.49 6.17 4.34
CA THR A 69 0.43 6.31 3.32
C THR A 69 -0.75 5.38 3.54
N THR A 70 -0.53 4.18 4.10
CA THR A 70 -1.55 3.13 4.23
C THR A 70 -2.02 2.89 5.67
N ASP A 71 -1.26 3.33 6.68
CA ASP A 71 -1.65 3.13 8.07
C ASP A 71 -2.85 4.00 8.46
N ILE A 72 -3.94 3.34 8.82
CA ILE A 72 -5.22 3.94 9.20
C ILE A 72 -5.15 4.60 10.58
N THR A 73 -4.16 4.21 11.40
CA THR A 73 -4.01 4.67 12.79
C THR A 73 -3.04 5.84 12.95
N THR A 74 -1.95 5.87 12.19
CA THR A 74 -0.88 6.89 12.36
C THR A 74 -0.48 7.62 11.07
N GLY A 75 -0.95 7.17 9.91
CA GLY A 75 -0.59 7.75 8.61
C GLY A 75 -1.51 8.88 8.15
N LEU A 76 -1.36 9.27 6.88
CA LEU A 76 -2.20 10.25 6.19
C LEU A 76 -3.71 9.96 6.30
N PRO A 77 -4.20 8.71 6.23
CA PRO A 77 -5.62 8.43 6.41
C PRO A 77 -6.16 8.87 7.78
N ALA A 78 -5.36 8.69 8.85
CA ALA A 78 -5.74 9.11 10.19
C ALA A 78 -5.86 10.65 10.28
N GLU A 79 -4.90 11.36 9.69
CA GLU A 79 -4.91 12.83 9.63
C GLU A 79 -6.09 13.35 8.81
N ILE A 80 -6.37 12.77 7.64
CA ILE A 80 -7.53 13.15 6.81
C ILE A 80 -8.83 12.96 7.59
N ALA A 81 -9.00 11.82 8.27
CA ALA A 81 -10.18 11.56 9.08
C ALA A 81 -10.34 12.56 10.24
N ALA A 82 -9.23 12.92 10.90
CA ALA A 82 -9.24 13.94 11.94
C ALA A 82 -9.63 15.33 11.40
N ARG A 83 -9.10 15.71 10.23
CA ARG A 83 -9.42 16.99 9.57
C ARG A 83 -10.86 17.05 9.07
N GLN A 84 -11.41 15.95 8.57
CA GLN A 84 -12.82 15.87 8.19
C GLN A 84 -13.75 16.08 9.40
N LYS A 85 -13.48 15.40 10.53
CA LYS A 85 -14.24 15.62 11.78
C LYS A 85 -14.14 17.05 12.27
N GLN A 86 -12.93 17.63 12.21
CA GLN A 86 -12.71 19.03 12.57
C GLN A 86 -13.51 19.99 11.67
N TYR A 87 -13.50 19.75 10.36
CA TYR A 87 -14.29 20.52 9.39
C TYR A 87 -15.78 20.45 9.69
N GLU A 88 -16.33 19.25 9.90
CA GLU A 88 -17.75 19.04 10.22
C GLU A 88 -18.17 19.80 11.48
N TYR A 89 -17.37 19.70 12.54
CA TYR A 89 -17.61 20.42 13.79
C TYR A 89 -17.69 21.94 13.57
N TYR A 90 -16.74 22.52 12.84
CA TYR A 90 -16.73 23.97 12.59
C TYR A 90 -17.80 24.41 11.59
N ARG A 91 -18.08 23.60 10.56
CA ARG A 91 -19.19 23.83 9.63
C ARG A 91 -20.51 23.95 10.40
N ASP A 92 -20.81 22.98 11.25
CA ASP A 92 -22.06 22.94 12.00
C ASP A 92 -22.12 24.08 13.02
N LYS A 93 -21.00 24.38 13.70
CA LYS A 93 -20.92 25.51 14.64
C LYS A 93 -21.13 26.88 13.99
N LEU A 94 -20.60 27.10 12.79
CA LEU A 94 -20.67 28.38 12.09
C LEU A 94 -21.99 28.57 11.34
N LEU A 95 -22.61 27.48 10.88
CA LEU A 95 -23.85 27.52 10.10
C LEU A 95 -25.10 27.24 10.93
N THR A 96 -24.96 26.88 12.21
CA THR A 96 -26.08 26.80 13.16
C THR A 96 -26.26 28.15 13.85
N PHE A 97 -27.21 28.95 13.36
CA PHE A 97 -27.58 30.20 13.99
C PHE A 97 -28.67 29.95 15.04
N LYS A 98 -28.59 30.62 16.19
CA LYS A 98 -29.72 30.67 17.13
C LYS A 98 -30.86 31.44 16.46
N GLU A 99 -32.07 30.88 16.46
CA GLU A 99 -33.24 31.62 16.01
C GLU A 99 -33.36 32.91 16.82
N LYS A 100 -33.58 34.01 16.10
CA LYS A 100 -33.77 35.32 16.70
C LYS A 100 -35.10 35.28 17.45
N ALA A 101 -35.05 35.26 18.78
CA ALA A 101 -36.25 35.30 19.61
C ALA A 101 -37.09 36.55 19.25
N ALA A 102 -38.36 36.31 18.93
CA ALA A 102 -39.34 37.33 18.58
C ALA A 102 -39.75 38.18 19.79
#